data_AF-A0A2E9QTR8-F1
#
_entry.id   AF-A0A2E9QTR8-F1
#
_cell.length_a   1.000
_cell.length_b   1.000
_cell.length_c   1.000
_cell.angle_alpha   90.00
_cell.angle_beta   90.00
_cell.angle_gamma   90.00
#
_symmetry.space_group_name_H-M   'P 1'
#
loop_
_entity.id
_entity.type
_entity.pdbx_description
1 polymer ?
#
loop_
_entity_poly.entity_id
_entity_poly.type
_entity_poly.pdbx_seq_one_letter_code
_entity_poly.pdbx_strand_id
1 'polypeptide(L)'
;MGSPIPSEADLNPSFNHTKDMQNTMSWRKHWIWMVCGLSLLYILPSHTHAQSSRLYFAKAKNLYRTGLRLVQRQKYTEALIEFETAVAAIKNAIRSTSSQSKKNRYHRVYLGVLFTVGRTYQYNRQWKKAYTSYYNCSKLGASANIQRQIQAQMPKVLPHVMSTLQLRTNPSGTTVLLETSTGFKKRQTPFTISVRPGDITFTMTYPGYKRKRIKLYIPPGARLSKFFSLDGTEATTTRQPPSVDRRPTPVAIKRRSLTTRTYKKPPKPTQSTGVQWLPWTLVGVGVAAIAGGATALYLGQSELSKAKDVSNQGNQFRIDYCTKNPTICDQNNGGPTPGSSEHTTFVQYETDFYKLANDGNTKTLVGWIIIGAGAVASVTGIILLAMPPKKPQPTTSLLGISHALPAIGGPPVSR
;
A
#
# COMPACT_ATOMS: atom_id res chain seq x y z
N MET A 1 -67.49 -41.61 -43.15
CA MET A 1 -68.59 -41.14 -42.27
C MET A 1 -68.16 -39.80 -41.72
N GLY A 2 -68.75 -38.73 -42.24
CA GLY A 2 -68.47 -37.35 -41.82
C GLY A 2 -69.68 -36.75 -41.14
N SER A 3 -69.42 -35.80 -40.23
CA SER A 3 -70.33 -34.80 -39.65
C SER A 3 -69.54 -34.00 -38.59
N PRO A 4 -69.96 -32.81 -38.16
CA PRO A 4 -70.24 -31.61 -38.96
C PRO A 4 -69.51 -30.37 -38.39
N ILE A 5 -69.39 -29.33 -39.21
CA ILE A 5 -68.94 -27.97 -38.81
C ILE A 5 -70.14 -27.23 -38.19
N PRO A 6 -70.00 -26.59 -37.00
CA PRO A 6 -70.93 -25.57 -36.56
C PRO A 6 -70.41 -24.15 -36.82
N SER A 7 -71.28 -23.45 -37.53
CA SER A 7 -71.48 -22.01 -37.74
C SER A 7 -70.92 -21.03 -36.71
N GLU A 8 -70.28 -20.01 -37.30
CA GLU A 8 -70.04 -18.66 -36.82
C GLU A 8 -71.38 -17.94 -36.55
N ALA A 9 -71.61 -17.49 -35.31
CA ALA A 9 -72.67 -16.56 -34.96
C ALA A 9 -72.23 -15.69 -33.78
N ASP A 10 -72.30 -14.39 -34.02
CA ASP A 10 -72.26 -13.23 -33.14
C ASP A 10 -72.26 -13.47 -31.63
N LEU A 11 -71.37 -12.77 -30.91
CA LEU A 11 -71.70 -12.09 -29.66
C LEU A 11 -70.59 -11.11 -29.26
N ASN A 12 -70.95 -9.84 -29.32
CA ASN A 12 -70.19 -8.66 -28.96
C ASN A 12 -70.52 -8.29 -27.50
N PRO A 13 -69.59 -8.32 -26.52
CA PRO A 13 -69.79 -7.66 -25.25
C PRO A 13 -68.94 -6.39 -25.16
N SER A 14 -69.66 -5.27 -25.21
CA SER A 14 -69.28 -3.97 -24.64
C SER A 14 -68.51 -4.12 -23.32
N PHE A 15 -67.22 -3.78 -23.35
CA PHE A 15 -66.35 -3.76 -22.17
C PHE A 15 -66.46 -2.40 -21.46
N ASN A 16 -67.23 -2.38 -20.36
CA ASN A 16 -67.32 -1.23 -19.45
C ASN A 16 -66.01 -1.06 -18.66
N HIS A 17 -65.22 -0.05 -19.03
CA HIS A 17 -63.83 0.13 -18.61
C HIS A 17 -63.62 0.98 -17.32
N THR A 18 -64.54 1.01 -16.35
CA THR A 18 -64.47 2.00 -15.25
C THR A 18 -64.50 1.48 -13.82
N LYS A 19 -64.53 0.16 -13.56
CA LYS A 19 -64.53 -0.37 -12.16
C LYS A 19 -63.25 -1.03 -11.66
N ASP A 20 -62.23 -1.24 -12.50
CA ASP A 20 -61.01 -1.97 -12.09
C ASP A 20 -59.87 -1.09 -11.52
N MET A 21 -60.02 0.23 -11.46
CA MET A 21 -58.93 1.09 -10.97
C MET A 21 -58.79 1.18 -9.45
N GLN A 22 -59.75 0.71 -8.64
CA GLN A 22 -59.63 0.78 -7.18
C GLN A 22 -58.84 -0.38 -6.54
N ASN A 23 -58.73 -1.55 -7.21
CA ASN A 23 -57.99 -2.70 -6.65
C ASN A 23 -56.47 -2.67 -6.92
N THR A 24 -55.99 -1.82 -7.83
CA THR A 24 -54.56 -1.72 -8.18
C THR A 24 -53.73 -0.88 -7.18
N MET A 25 -54.37 -0.11 -6.30
CA MET A 25 -53.66 0.66 -5.26
C MET A 25 -53.18 -0.20 -4.08
N SER A 26 -53.80 -1.35 -3.82
CA SER A 26 -53.40 -2.27 -2.74
C SER A 26 -52.05 -2.95 -3.01
N TRP A 27 -51.83 -3.38 -4.26
CA TRP A 27 -50.63 -4.10 -4.67
C TRP A 27 -49.37 -3.22 -4.68
N ARG A 28 -49.50 -1.93 -5.01
CA ARG A 28 -48.36 -1.00 -5.02
C ARG A 28 -47.79 -0.76 -3.61
N LYS A 29 -48.63 -0.75 -2.57
CA LYS A 29 -48.16 -0.60 -1.19
C LYS A 29 -47.37 -1.84 -0.74
N HIS A 30 -47.84 -3.04 -1.06
CA HIS A 30 -47.13 -4.27 -0.72
C HIS A 30 -45.78 -4.40 -1.45
N TRP A 31 -45.72 -3.98 -2.72
CA TRP A 31 -44.47 -4.02 -3.49
C TRP A 31 -43.41 -3.07 -2.92
N ILE A 32 -43.79 -1.86 -2.50
CA ILE A 32 -42.87 -0.90 -1.87
C ILE A 32 -42.35 -1.46 -0.53
N TRP A 33 -43.21 -2.06 0.29
CA TRP A 33 -42.78 -2.69 1.55
C TRP A 33 -41.84 -3.89 1.31
N MET A 34 -42.09 -4.69 0.27
CA MET A 34 -41.24 -5.83 -0.07
C MET A 34 -39.86 -5.38 -0.57
N VAL A 35 -39.79 -4.35 -1.43
CA VAL A 35 -38.52 -3.78 -1.92
C VAL A 35 -37.75 -3.07 -0.81
N CYS A 36 -38.42 -2.33 0.08
CA CYS A 36 -37.79 -1.73 1.25
C CYS A 36 -37.30 -2.78 2.25
N GLY A 37 -38.06 -3.86 2.48
CA GLY A 37 -37.66 -4.98 3.34
C GLY A 37 -36.45 -5.74 2.78
N LEU A 38 -36.42 -6.02 1.47
CA LEU A 38 -35.27 -6.65 0.83
C LEU A 38 -34.03 -5.75 0.84
N SER A 39 -34.21 -4.44 0.63
CA SER A 39 -33.12 -3.47 0.69
C SER A 39 -32.55 -3.34 2.11
N LEU A 40 -33.39 -3.42 3.15
CA LEU A 40 -32.92 -3.43 4.54
C LEU A 40 -32.12 -4.70 4.87
N LEU A 41 -32.46 -5.86 4.28
CA LEU A 41 -31.67 -7.08 4.43
C LEU A 41 -30.29 -7.01 3.75
N TYR A 42 -30.16 -6.25 2.65
CA TYR A 42 -28.87 -6.01 1.99
C TYR A 42 -28.04 -4.88 2.65
N ILE A 43 -28.69 -3.98 3.39
CA ILE A 43 -28.03 -2.88 4.11
C ILE A 43 -27.70 -3.25 5.55
N LEU A 44 -28.12 -4.40 6.08
CA LEU A 44 -27.48 -4.95 7.28
C LEU A 44 -26.04 -5.27 6.87
N PRO A 45 -25.03 -4.41 7.18
CA PRO A 45 -23.67 -4.81 6.93
C PRO A 45 -23.54 -6.12 7.67
N SER A 46 -23.15 -7.19 6.99
CA SER A 46 -22.75 -8.42 7.65
C SER A 46 -21.87 -7.95 8.79
N HIS A 47 -22.42 -7.95 10.01
CA HIS A 47 -21.74 -7.50 11.20
C HIS A 47 -20.73 -8.61 11.40
N THR A 48 -19.66 -8.51 10.64
CA THR A 48 -18.43 -9.25 10.77
C THR A 48 -18.02 -8.86 12.16
N HIS A 49 -18.52 -9.63 13.14
CA HIS A 49 -18.44 -9.36 14.56
C HIS A 49 -17.03 -8.91 14.77
N ALA A 50 -16.85 -7.60 15.02
CA ALA A 50 -15.54 -6.98 14.99
C ALA A 50 -14.70 -7.78 15.96
N GLN A 51 -13.86 -8.68 15.43
CA GLN A 51 -13.31 -9.75 16.25
C GLN A 51 -12.50 -9.06 17.32
N SER A 52 -12.91 -9.28 18.58
CA SER A 52 -12.39 -8.46 19.67
C SER A 52 -10.86 -8.57 19.65
N SER A 53 -10.17 -7.45 19.85
CA SER A 53 -8.70 -7.44 19.92
C SER A 53 -8.14 -8.45 20.93
N ARG A 54 -8.95 -8.83 21.93
CA ARG A 54 -8.69 -9.92 22.88
C ARG A 54 -8.58 -11.28 22.20
N LEU A 55 -9.48 -11.60 21.27
CA LEU A 55 -9.49 -12.88 20.56
C LEU A 55 -8.25 -13.04 19.66
N TYR A 56 -7.88 -12.00 18.90
CA TYR A 56 -6.64 -12.00 18.12
C TYR A 56 -5.40 -12.19 19.01
N PHE A 57 -5.36 -11.50 20.15
CA PHE A 57 -4.23 -11.60 21.07
C PHE A 57 -4.16 -12.96 21.79
N ALA A 58 -5.31 -13.55 22.12
CA ALA A 58 -5.39 -14.91 22.67
C ALA A 58 -4.92 -15.96 21.66
N LYS A 59 -5.37 -15.85 20.39
CA LYS A 59 -4.89 -16.68 19.29
C LYS A 59 -3.38 -16.56 19.13
N ALA A 60 -2.84 -15.35 19.09
CA ALA A 60 -1.39 -15.12 19.01
C ALA A 60 -0.61 -15.79 20.14
N LYS A 61 -1.11 -15.73 21.38
CA LYS A 61 -0.47 -16.40 22.52
C LYS A 61 -0.46 -17.93 22.37
N ASN A 62 -1.54 -18.52 21.87
CA ASN A 62 -1.59 -19.96 21.64
C ASN A 62 -0.57 -20.38 20.58
N LEU A 63 -0.60 -19.73 19.41
CA LEU A 63 0.36 -19.94 18.31
C LEU A 63 1.81 -19.79 18.80
N TYR A 64 2.11 -18.75 19.58
CA TYR A 64 3.43 -18.56 20.16
C TYR A 64 3.86 -19.70 21.09
N ARG A 65 2.96 -20.20 21.95
CA ARG A 65 3.26 -21.36 22.83
C ARG A 65 3.49 -22.63 22.02
N THR A 66 2.70 -22.87 20.99
CA THR A 66 2.89 -24.01 20.06
C THR A 66 4.24 -23.90 19.36
N GLY A 67 4.58 -22.73 18.82
CA GLY A 67 5.89 -22.47 18.21
C GLY A 67 7.05 -22.73 19.17
N LEU A 68 6.95 -22.33 20.44
CA LEU A 68 7.99 -22.63 21.44
C LEU A 68 8.18 -24.14 21.68
N ARG A 69 7.10 -24.93 21.73
CA ARG A 69 7.21 -26.41 21.84
C ARG A 69 7.86 -27.02 20.60
N LEU A 70 7.57 -26.49 19.41
CA LEU A 70 8.19 -26.93 18.17
C LEU A 70 9.70 -26.63 18.14
N VAL A 71 10.12 -25.46 18.64
CA VAL A 71 11.56 -25.12 18.82
C VAL A 71 12.24 -26.10 19.77
N GLN A 72 11.61 -26.48 20.88
CA GLN A 72 12.16 -27.48 21.81
C GLN A 72 12.37 -28.85 21.14
N ARG A 73 11.50 -29.21 20.20
CA ARG A 73 11.61 -30.43 19.37
C ARG A 73 12.53 -30.25 18.16
N GLN A 74 13.26 -29.14 18.07
CA GLN A 74 14.14 -28.78 16.93
C GLN A 74 13.43 -28.69 15.56
N LYS A 75 12.10 -28.59 15.55
CA LYS A 75 11.29 -28.41 14.33
C LYS A 75 11.20 -26.94 13.94
N TYR A 76 12.34 -26.35 13.56
CA TYR A 76 12.45 -24.90 13.37
C TYR A 76 11.57 -24.34 12.25
N THR A 77 11.39 -25.06 11.14
CA THR A 77 10.56 -24.60 10.01
C THR A 77 9.08 -24.53 10.40
N GLU A 78 8.55 -25.56 11.05
CA GLU A 78 7.18 -25.57 11.59
C GLU A 78 6.99 -24.46 12.64
N ALA A 79 7.97 -24.29 13.53
CA ALA A 79 7.94 -23.25 14.55
C ALA A 79 7.88 -21.83 13.94
N LEU A 80 8.60 -21.58 12.85
CA LEU A 80 8.60 -20.29 12.17
C LEU A 80 7.22 -19.94 11.59
N ILE A 81 6.51 -20.92 11.00
CA ILE A 81 5.14 -20.73 10.49
C ILE A 81 4.20 -20.29 11.62
N GLU A 82 4.27 -20.97 12.77
CA GLU A 82 3.48 -20.64 13.95
C GLU A 82 3.81 -19.24 14.49
N PHE A 83 5.09 -18.89 14.59
CA PHE A 83 5.50 -17.58 15.06
C PHE A 83 5.10 -16.46 14.10
N GLU A 84 5.24 -16.63 12.79
CA GLU A 84 4.82 -15.62 11.81
C GLU A 84 3.30 -15.41 11.83
N THR A 85 2.54 -16.49 11.98
CA THR A 85 1.08 -16.43 12.18
C THR A 85 0.74 -15.69 13.48
N ALA A 86 1.50 -15.93 14.55
CA ALA A 86 1.36 -15.19 15.81
C ALA A 86 1.66 -13.70 15.62
N VAL A 87 2.72 -13.34 14.89
CA VAL A 87 3.08 -11.95 14.57
C VAL A 87 1.95 -11.25 13.82
N ALA A 88 1.36 -11.89 12.81
CA ALA A 88 0.22 -11.36 12.06
C ALA A 88 -1.01 -11.15 12.96
N ALA A 89 -1.33 -12.13 13.81
CA ALA A 89 -2.43 -12.01 14.77
C ALA A 89 -2.22 -10.86 15.77
N ILE A 90 -1.00 -10.63 16.26
CA ILE A 90 -0.71 -9.49 17.15
C ILE A 90 -0.88 -8.16 16.40
N LYS A 91 -0.44 -8.05 15.14
CA LYS A 91 -0.66 -6.84 14.33
C LYS A 91 -2.16 -6.52 14.18
N ASN A 92 -2.99 -7.54 13.95
CA ASN A 92 -4.44 -7.38 13.90
C ASN A 92 -5.04 -6.98 15.26
N ALA A 93 -4.52 -7.53 16.36
CA ALA A 93 -4.91 -7.11 17.72
C ALA A 93 -4.55 -5.63 18.00
N ILE A 94 -3.39 -5.15 17.53
CA ILE A 94 -2.97 -3.74 17.67
C ILE A 94 -3.86 -2.80 16.84
N ARG A 95 -4.21 -3.21 15.61
CA ARG A 95 -5.07 -2.41 14.71
C ARG A 95 -6.51 -2.32 15.22
N SER A 96 -7.05 -3.43 15.74
CA SER A 96 -8.45 -3.53 16.19
C SER A 96 -8.73 -2.94 17.57
N THR A 97 -7.69 -2.70 18.40
CA THR A 97 -7.91 -2.10 19.72
C THR A 97 -7.95 -0.58 19.63
N SER A 98 -8.94 0.05 20.26
CA SER A 98 -9.01 1.51 20.42
C SER A 98 -8.11 2.02 21.56
N SER A 99 -7.99 1.25 22.65
CA SER A 99 -7.21 1.63 23.83
C SER A 99 -5.70 1.68 23.58
N GLN A 100 -5.10 2.86 23.78
CA GLN A 100 -3.66 3.10 23.61
C GLN A 100 -2.80 2.26 24.58
N SER A 101 -3.23 2.11 25.83
CA SER A 101 -2.55 1.25 26.81
C SER A 101 -2.47 -0.21 26.32
N LYS A 102 -3.55 -0.73 25.75
CA LYS A 102 -3.56 -2.07 25.13
C LYS A 102 -2.65 -2.14 23.90
N LYS A 103 -2.65 -1.12 23.03
CA LYS A 103 -1.71 -1.05 21.88
C LYS A 103 -0.26 -1.15 22.35
N ASN A 104 0.13 -0.37 23.36
CA ASN A 104 1.48 -0.39 23.92
C ASN A 104 1.83 -1.75 24.54
N ARG A 105 0.88 -2.40 25.22
CA ARG A 105 1.08 -3.76 25.75
C ARG A 105 1.27 -4.78 24.64
N TYR A 106 0.41 -4.77 23.61
CA TYR A 106 0.52 -5.69 22.48
C TYR A 106 1.78 -5.45 21.66
N HIS A 107 2.20 -4.20 21.51
CA HIS A 107 3.45 -3.84 20.83
C HIS A 107 4.67 -4.39 21.56
N ARG A 108 4.72 -4.33 22.90
CA ARG A 108 5.79 -4.96 23.68
C ARG A 108 5.88 -6.47 23.44
N VAL A 109 4.73 -7.15 23.41
CA VAL A 109 4.68 -8.60 23.11
C VAL A 109 5.09 -8.89 21.67
N TYR A 110 4.64 -8.08 20.71
CA TYR A 110 5.05 -8.16 19.31
C TYR A 110 6.58 -8.15 19.16
N LEU A 111 7.27 -7.24 19.85
CA LEU A 111 8.74 -7.16 19.79
C LEU A 111 9.42 -8.39 20.41
N GLY A 112 8.87 -8.94 21.49
CA GLY A 112 9.34 -10.20 22.07
C GLY A 112 9.18 -11.41 21.14
N VAL A 113 8.03 -11.51 20.47
CA VAL A 113 7.80 -12.56 19.46
C VAL A 113 8.73 -12.37 18.27
N LEU A 114 8.92 -11.13 17.77
CA LEU A 114 9.81 -10.83 16.65
C LEU A 114 11.28 -11.17 16.96
N PHE A 115 11.73 -10.93 18.19
CA PHE A 115 13.05 -11.38 18.65
C PHE A 115 13.16 -12.92 18.62
N THR A 116 12.13 -13.63 19.07
CA THR A 116 12.08 -15.10 19.06
C THR A 116 12.09 -15.67 17.64
N VAL A 117 11.39 -15.01 16.71
CA VAL A 117 11.48 -15.30 15.26
C VAL A 117 12.92 -15.16 14.77
N GLY A 118 13.60 -14.07 15.14
CA GLY A 118 15.01 -13.85 14.79
C GLY A 118 15.94 -14.95 15.31
N ARG A 119 15.76 -15.39 16.57
CA ARG A 119 16.49 -16.53 17.14
C ARG A 119 16.21 -17.84 16.42
N THR A 120 14.95 -18.08 16.07
CA THR A 120 14.55 -19.32 15.39
C THR A 120 15.12 -19.36 13.97
N TYR A 121 15.14 -18.23 13.27
CA TYR A 121 15.85 -18.11 11.99
C TYR A 121 17.34 -18.35 12.12
N GLN A 122 17.97 -17.88 13.20
CA GLN A 122 19.39 -18.13 13.48
C GLN A 122 19.65 -19.62 13.69
N TYR A 123 18.80 -20.33 14.45
CA TYR A 123 18.92 -21.79 14.62
C TYR A 123 18.71 -22.55 13.32
N ASN A 124 17.80 -22.08 12.47
CA ASN A 124 17.56 -22.64 11.15
C ASN A 124 18.60 -22.19 10.09
N ARG A 125 19.72 -21.57 10.49
CA ARG A 125 20.80 -21.06 9.62
C ARG A 125 20.34 -20.06 8.53
N GLN A 126 19.16 -19.47 8.68
CA GLN A 126 18.66 -18.43 7.78
C GLN A 126 19.17 -17.06 8.23
N TRP A 127 20.49 -16.86 8.17
CA TRP A 127 21.20 -15.72 8.75
C TRP A 127 20.66 -14.35 8.32
N LYS A 128 20.32 -14.22 7.03
CA LYS A 128 19.72 -12.98 6.48
C LYS A 128 18.41 -12.62 7.17
N LYS A 129 17.49 -13.59 7.33
CA LYS A 129 16.19 -13.35 7.98
C LYS A 129 16.34 -13.14 9.48
N ALA A 130 17.28 -13.84 10.12
CA ALA A 130 17.63 -13.62 11.53
C ALA A 130 18.09 -12.17 11.76
N TYR A 131 19.02 -11.70 10.94
CA TYR A 131 19.52 -10.34 10.96
C TYR A 131 18.41 -9.30 10.78
N THR A 132 17.58 -9.45 9.75
CA THR A 132 16.45 -8.55 9.50
C THR A 132 15.50 -8.49 10.70
N SER A 133 15.22 -9.63 11.32
CA SER A 133 14.35 -9.70 12.50
C SER A 133 14.95 -8.98 13.71
N TYR A 134 16.24 -9.19 14.00
CA TYR A 134 16.95 -8.48 15.06
C TYR A 134 17.04 -6.97 14.82
N TYR A 135 17.36 -6.57 13.59
CA TYR A 135 17.42 -5.17 13.20
C TYR A 135 16.06 -4.49 13.35
N ASN A 136 14.99 -5.11 12.87
CA ASN A 136 13.63 -4.58 13.02
C ASN A 136 13.21 -4.48 14.48
N CYS A 137 13.52 -5.49 15.29
CA CYS A 137 13.23 -5.47 16.72
C CYS A 137 13.97 -4.33 17.45
N SER A 138 15.26 -4.12 17.14
CA SER A 138 16.04 -3.01 17.67
C SER A 138 15.51 -1.64 17.21
N LYS A 139 15.19 -1.50 15.92
CA LYS A 139 14.70 -0.23 15.33
C LYS A 139 13.34 0.20 15.88
N LEU A 140 12.48 -0.77 16.19
CA LEU A 140 11.14 -0.51 16.73
C LEU A 140 11.12 -0.24 18.25
N GLY A 141 12.28 -0.10 18.90
CA GLY A 141 12.36 0.25 20.32
C GLY A 141 12.01 -0.91 21.26
N ALA A 142 12.58 -2.09 21.02
CA ALA A 142 12.43 -3.23 21.94
C ALA A 142 12.85 -2.89 23.38
N SER A 143 12.31 -3.63 24.36
CA SER A 143 12.68 -3.46 25.76
C SER A 143 14.18 -3.63 25.99
N ALA A 144 14.74 -2.98 27.02
CA ALA A 144 16.17 -3.02 27.32
C ALA A 144 16.74 -4.45 27.48
N ASN A 145 15.96 -5.40 28.02
CA ASN A 145 16.38 -6.81 28.09
C ASN A 145 16.53 -7.42 26.69
N ILE A 146 15.54 -7.25 25.82
CA ILE A 146 15.59 -7.74 24.43
C ILE A 146 16.72 -7.05 23.66
N GLN A 147 16.94 -5.75 23.86
CA GLN A 147 18.05 -5.04 23.22
C GLN A 147 19.41 -5.61 23.63
N ARG A 148 19.64 -5.87 24.92
CA ARG A 148 20.86 -6.54 25.40
C ARG A 148 21.05 -7.92 24.75
N GLN A 149 19.98 -8.70 24.64
CA GLN A 149 20.04 -10.00 23.96
C GLN A 149 20.34 -9.85 22.46
N ILE A 150 19.74 -8.89 21.77
CA ILE A 150 20.03 -8.59 20.36
C ILE A 150 21.50 -8.19 20.20
N GLN A 151 22.01 -7.31 21.05
CA GLN A 151 23.42 -6.88 21.04
C GLN A 151 24.37 -8.07 21.25
N ALA A 152 24.01 -9.05 22.08
CA ALA A 152 24.79 -10.27 22.27
C ALA A 152 24.72 -11.27 21.10
N GLN A 153 23.59 -11.33 20.39
CA GLN A 153 23.40 -12.26 19.26
C GLN A 153 23.91 -11.69 17.92
N MET A 154 23.84 -10.37 17.73
CA MET A 154 24.18 -9.72 16.46
C MET A 154 25.60 -10.04 15.96
N PRO A 155 26.66 -10.04 16.80
CA PRO A 155 28.01 -10.40 16.37
C PRO A 155 28.13 -11.85 15.86
N LYS A 156 27.24 -12.75 16.27
CA LYS A 156 27.21 -14.14 15.79
C LYS A 156 26.56 -14.27 14.41
N VAL A 157 25.61 -13.40 14.10
CA VAL A 157 24.90 -13.40 12.80
C VAL A 157 25.65 -12.58 11.76
N LEU A 158 26.30 -11.49 12.16
CA LEU A 158 26.95 -10.55 11.24
C LEU A 158 27.96 -11.21 10.29
N PRO A 159 28.89 -12.09 10.70
CA PRO A 159 29.85 -12.71 9.80
C PRO A 159 29.20 -13.50 8.64
N HIS A 160 28.00 -14.03 8.85
CA HIS A 160 27.25 -14.78 7.83
C HIS A 160 26.37 -13.89 6.93
N VAL A 161 26.28 -12.59 7.23
CA VAL A 161 25.41 -11.63 6.52
C VAL A 161 26.22 -10.47 5.94
N MET A 162 27.37 -10.14 6.52
CA MET A 162 28.31 -9.16 6.00
C MET A 162 28.84 -9.61 4.64
N SER A 163 29.07 -8.65 3.77
CA SER A 163 29.52 -8.89 2.42
C SER A 163 30.94 -8.38 2.27
N THR A 164 31.77 -9.10 1.54
CA THR A 164 33.12 -8.66 1.22
C THR A 164 33.07 -7.88 -0.09
N LEU A 165 33.53 -6.63 -0.07
CA LEU A 165 33.68 -5.83 -1.28
C LEU A 165 35.17 -5.55 -1.53
N GLN A 166 35.67 -6.05 -2.65
CA GLN A 166 36.95 -5.66 -3.22
C GLN A 166 36.70 -4.55 -4.25
N LEU A 167 37.32 -3.40 -4.03
CA LEU A 167 37.17 -2.23 -4.88
C LEU A 167 38.51 -1.90 -5.54
N ARG A 168 38.49 -1.78 -6.87
CA ARG A 168 39.63 -1.37 -7.70
C ARG A 168 39.21 -0.19 -8.57
N THR A 169 40.14 0.69 -8.91
CA THR A 169 39.88 1.82 -9.80
C THR A 169 41.01 2.02 -10.79
N ASN A 170 40.71 2.72 -11.88
CA ASN A 170 41.69 3.34 -12.77
C ASN A 170 41.45 4.86 -12.78
N PRO A 171 42.42 5.69 -12.34
CA PRO A 171 43.75 5.32 -11.85
C PRO A 171 43.72 4.63 -10.46
N SER A 172 44.74 3.85 -10.16
CA SER A 172 44.96 3.31 -8.82
C SER A 172 45.32 4.42 -7.82
N GLY A 173 45.13 4.20 -6.53
CA GLY A 173 45.31 5.24 -5.51
C GLY A 173 44.17 6.26 -5.45
N THR A 174 43.06 6.02 -6.17
CA THR A 174 41.85 6.83 -6.07
C THR A 174 41.34 6.88 -4.65
N THR A 175 41.10 8.09 -4.15
CA THR A 175 40.51 8.29 -2.83
C THR A 175 39.02 8.00 -2.92
N VAL A 176 38.56 7.05 -2.13
CA VAL A 176 37.16 6.65 -2.03
C VAL A 176 36.62 7.03 -0.67
N LEU A 177 35.59 7.88 -0.66
CA LEU A 177 34.79 8.20 0.51
C LEU A 177 33.55 7.29 0.51
N LEU A 178 33.52 6.36 1.45
CA LEU A 178 32.45 5.42 1.68
C LEU A 178 31.42 6.02 2.63
N GLU A 179 30.18 6.19 2.17
CA GLU A 179 29.06 6.63 3.01
C GLU A 179 28.39 5.38 3.62
N THR A 180 28.53 5.21 4.94
CA THR A 180 27.90 4.11 5.70
C THR A 180 26.89 4.66 6.69
N SER A 181 26.01 3.80 7.22
CA SER A 181 25.10 4.20 8.32
C SER A 181 25.83 4.66 9.59
N THR A 182 27.12 4.35 9.72
CA THR A 182 27.98 4.76 10.84
C THR A 182 28.83 6.00 10.53
N GLY A 183 28.62 6.64 9.38
CA GLY A 183 29.37 7.82 8.93
C GLY A 183 30.25 7.56 7.71
N PHE A 184 31.19 8.46 7.45
CA PHE A 184 32.06 8.43 6.28
C PHE A 184 33.40 7.76 6.59
N LYS A 185 33.86 6.88 5.69
CA LYS A 185 35.21 6.28 5.77
C LYS A 185 35.99 6.57 4.50
N LYS A 186 37.17 7.18 4.63
CA LYS A 186 38.08 7.48 3.52
C LYS A 186 39.10 6.35 3.35
N ARG A 187 39.30 5.83 2.14
CA ARG A 187 40.30 4.80 1.79
C ARG A 187 40.89 5.06 0.40
N GLN A 188 42.03 4.47 0.08
CA GLN A 188 42.64 4.50 -1.26
C GLN A 188 42.60 3.12 -1.90
N THR A 189 42.34 3.06 -3.21
CA THR A 189 42.25 1.82 -3.98
C THR A 189 43.62 1.28 -4.42
N PRO A 190 43.78 -0.05 -4.56
CA PRO A 190 42.80 -1.11 -4.33
C PRO A 190 42.63 -1.46 -2.85
N PHE A 191 41.42 -1.84 -2.43
CA PHE A 191 41.18 -2.33 -1.06
C PHE A 191 40.06 -3.38 -0.99
N THR A 192 40.08 -4.19 0.06
CA THR A 192 39.00 -5.10 0.43
C THR A 192 38.40 -4.68 1.77
N ILE A 193 37.08 -4.60 1.85
CA ILE A 193 36.37 -4.27 3.09
C ILE A 193 35.18 -5.19 3.32
N SER A 194 34.88 -5.45 4.59
CA SER A 194 33.62 -6.05 5.01
C SER A 194 32.58 -4.94 5.20
N VAL A 195 31.44 -5.07 4.54
CA VAL A 195 30.39 -4.05 4.48
C VAL A 195 29.03 -4.65 4.77
N ARG A 196 28.16 -3.82 5.35
CA ARG A 196 26.77 -4.19 5.62
C ARG A 196 26.02 -4.32 4.30
N PRO A 197 25.18 -5.36 4.14
CA PRO A 197 24.35 -5.45 2.95
C PRO A 197 23.33 -4.32 2.85
N GLY A 198 22.98 -3.99 1.62
CA GLY A 198 22.11 -2.89 1.25
C GLY A 198 22.77 -1.94 0.25
N ASP A 199 22.13 -0.79 0.06
CA ASP A 199 22.65 0.27 -0.80
C ASP A 199 23.80 1.02 -0.12
N ILE A 200 24.93 1.10 -0.81
CA ILE A 200 26.09 1.86 -0.36
C ILE A 200 26.47 2.89 -1.41
N THR A 201 26.75 4.11 -0.96
CA THR A 201 27.20 5.20 -1.83
C THR A 201 28.70 5.40 -1.69
N PHE A 202 29.39 5.41 -2.83
CA PHE A 202 30.80 5.68 -2.96
C PHE A 202 30.97 7.03 -3.64
N THR A 203 31.84 7.87 -3.09
CA THR A 203 32.37 9.03 -3.81
C THR A 203 33.83 8.79 -4.10
N MET A 204 34.23 8.88 -5.36
CA MET A 204 35.61 8.68 -5.81
C MET A 204 36.19 10.01 -6.30
N THR A 205 37.40 10.32 -5.85
CA THR A 205 38.13 11.55 -6.21
C THR A 205 39.60 11.22 -6.47
N TYR A 206 40.15 11.75 -7.56
CA TYR A 206 41.57 11.69 -7.90
C TYR A 206 42.00 12.97 -8.64
N PRO A 207 43.20 13.52 -8.41
CA PRO A 207 43.66 14.74 -9.08
C PRO A 207 43.68 14.61 -10.61
N GLY A 208 43.11 15.58 -11.33
CA GLY A 208 42.99 15.55 -12.80
C GLY A 208 41.84 14.71 -13.35
N TYR A 209 40.93 14.24 -12.49
CA TYR A 209 39.76 13.42 -12.86
C TYR A 209 38.47 13.99 -12.30
N LYS A 210 37.35 13.73 -12.97
CA LYS A 210 36.02 14.12 -12.50
C LYS A 210 35.62 13.29 -11.28
N ARG A 211 35.05 13.96 -10.27
CA ARG A 211 34.47 13.29 -9.09
C ARG A 211 33.31 12.38 -9.54
N LYS A 212 33.35 11.11 -9.14
CA LYS A 212 32.32 10.11 -9.51
C LYS A 212 31.59 9.63 -8.26
N ARG A 213 30.26 9.72 -8.26
CA ARG A 213 29.40 9.20 -7.18
C ARG A 213 28.64 7.98 -7.68
N ILE A 214 28.77 6.85 -6.99
CA ILE A 214 28.20 5.56 -7.42
C ILE A 214 27.40 4.98 -6.26
N LYS A 215 26.15 4.58 -6.54
CA LYS A 215 25.32 3.82 -5.62
C LYS A 215 25.39 2.34 -6.02
N LEU A 216 25.82 1.48 -5.12
CA LEU A 216 25.96 0.05 -5.35
C LEU A 216 25.14 -0.72 -4.32
N TYR A 217 24.25 -1.60 -4.81
CA TYR A 217 23.56 -2.56 -3.95
C TYR A 217 24.49 -3.74 -3.64
N ILE A 218 24.66 -4.04 -2.35
CA ILE A 218 25.50 -5.14 -1.87
C ILE A 218 24.59 -6.23 -1.29
N PRO A 219 24.47 -7.40 -1.96
CA PRO A 219 23.69 -8.51 -1.42
C PRO A 219 24.35 -9.07 -0.15
N PRO A 220 23.57 -9.56 0.83
CA PRO A 220 24.08 -10.14 2.08
C PRO A 220 24.94 -11.39 1.82
N GLY A 221 26.07 -11.48 2.51
CA GLY A 221 27.02 -12.59 2.39
C GLY A 221 27.81 -12.62 1.08
N ALA A 222 27.57 -11.68 0.16
CA ALA A 222 28.22 -11.69 -1.15
C ALA A 222 29.71 -11.33 -1.06
N ARG A 223 30.51 -11.95 -1.92
CA ARG A 223 31.88 -11.52 -2.21
C ARG A 223 31.88 -10.83 -3.57
N LEU A 224 31.91 -9.50 -3.57
CA LEU A 224 31.88 -8.68 -4.77
C LEU A 224 33.27 -8.16 -5.09
N SER A 225 33.65 -8.23 -6.36
CA SER A 225 34.79 -7.50 -6.91
C SER A 225 34.27 -6.48 -7.92
N LYS A 226 34.58 -5.20 -7.70
CA LYS A 226 34.14 -4.09 -8.55
C LYS A 226 35.34 -3.26 -9.00
N PHE A 227 35.37 -2.98 -10.29
CA PHE A 227 36.35 -2.12 -10.94
C PHE A 227 35.63 -0.89 -11.50
N PHE A 228 36.19 0.30 -11.28
CA PHE A 228 35.63 1.56 -11.77
C PHE A 228 36.70 2.40 -12.45
N SER A 229 36.42 2.86 -13.67
CA SER A 229 37.24 3.86 -14.34
C SER A 229 36.72 5.27 -14.02
N LEU A 230 37.64 6.18 -13.70
CA LEU A 230 37.35 7.60 -13.61
C LEU A 230 37.64 8.26 -14.96
N ASP A 231 36.81 9.23 -15.31
CA ASP A 231 36.96 9.99 -16.54
C ASP A 231 37.89 11.17 -16.25
N GLY A 232 38.96 11.29 -17.04
CA GLY A 232 39.85 12.44 -16.96
C GLY A 232 39.04 13.73 -17.11
N THR A 233 39.38 14.75 -16.33
CA THR A 233 39.06 16.10 -16.79
C THR A 233 39.99 16.32 -17.96
N GLU A 234 39.51 16.12 -19.19
CA GLU A 234 40.17 16.67 -20.36
C GLU A 234 40.56 18.08 -19.95
N ALA A 235 41.86 18.34 -19.97
CA ALA A 235 42.32 19.70 -19.86
C ALA A 235 41.60 20.39 -21.00
N THR A 236 40.53 21.13 -20.67
CA THR A 236 40.13 22.26 -21.47
C THR A 236 41.35 23.15 -21.35
N THR A 237 42.34 22.89 -22.21
CA THR A 237 43.29 23.89 -22.65
C THR A 237 42.37 24.93 -23.22
N THR A 238 41.93 25.83 -22.33
CA THR A 238 41.39 27.11 -22.69
C THR A 238 42.53 27.71 -23.49
N ARG A 239 42.53 27.46 -24.80
CA ARG A 239 43.14 28.36 -25.75
C ARG A 239 42.46 29.67 -25.41
N GLN A 240 43.14 30.48 -24.59
CA GLN A 240 42.80 31.87 -24.37
C GLN A 240 42.57 32.40 -25.79
N PRO A 241 41.34 32.75 -26.20
CA PRO A 241 41.21 33.54 -27.40
C PRO A 241 42.09 34.77 -27.16
N PRO A 242 42.95 35.16 -28.12
CA PRO A 242 43.79 36.33 -27.97
C PRO A 242 42.92 37.47 -27.47
N SER A 243 43.40 38.14 -26.43
CA SER A 243 42.74 39.27 -25.79
C SER A 243 42.33 40.30 -26.84
N VAL A 244 41.13 40.18 -27.38
CA VAL A 244 40.52 41.22 -28.19
C VAL A 244 39.99 42.24 -27.20
N ASP A 245 40.76 43.32 -27.09
CA ASP A 245 40.44 44.55 -26.40
C ASP A 245 39.07 45.07 -26.88
N ARG A 246 38.00 44.63 -26.21
CA ARG A 246 36.65 45.11 -26.49
C ARG A 246 36.34 46.23 -25.52
N ARG A 247 36.37 47.45 -26.10
CA ARG A 247 35.75 48.67 -25.56
C ARG A 247 34.41 48.35 -24.88
N PRO A 248 34.16 48.96 -23.70
CA PRO A 248 32.89 48.81 -23.00
C PRO A 248 31.77 49.41 -23.86
N THR A 249 30.90 48.56 -24.39
CA THR A 249 29.62 48.98 -24.94
C THR A 249 28.59 48.98 -23.80
N PRO A 250 27.83 50.07 -23.60
CA PRO A 250 26.84 50.14 -22.54
C PRO A 250 25.74 49.11 -22.80
N VAL A 251 25.63 48.11 -21.92
CA VAL A 251 24.56 47.13 -21.94
C VAL A 251 23.27 47.80 -21.48
N ALA A 252 22.38 48.06 -22.43
CA ALA A 252 21.01 48.48 -22.15
C ALA A 252 20.31 47.39 -21.31
N ILE A 253 20.04 47.72 -20.05
CA ILE A 253 19.27 46.89 -19.12
C ILE A 253 17.83 46.82 -19.64
N LYS A 254 17.51 45.74 -20.37
CA LYS A 254 16.13 45.42 -20.75
C LYS A 254 15.39 44.93 -19.50
N ARG A 255 14.78 45.87 -18.78
CA ARG A 255 13.81 45.60 -17.70
C ARG A 255 12.72 44.68 -18.25
N ARG A 256 12.70 43.42 -17.81
CA ARG A 256 11.54 42.55 -17.97
C ARG A 256 10.42 43.14 -17.13
N SER A 257 9.43 43.71 -17.79
CA SER A 257 8.16 44.11 -17.21
C SER A 257 7.52 42.89 -16.54
N LEU A 258 7.28 43.01 -15.23
CA LEU A 258 6.43 42.08 -14.50
C LEU A 258 5.06 42.07 -15.17
N THR A 259 4.69 40.92 -15.73
CA THR A 259 3.34 40.69 -16.23
C THR A 259 2.43 40.53 -15.03
N THR A 260 1.67 41.58 -14.72
CA THR A 260 0.62 41.59 -13.71
C THR A 260 -0.42 40.54 -14.09
N ARG A 261 -0.53 39.49 -13.28
CA ARG A 261 -1.51 38.42 -13.45
C ARG A 261 -2.89 38.98 -13.11
N THR A 262 -3.67 39.33 -14.13
CA THR A 262 -5.06 39.76 -14.00
C THR A 262 -5.89 38.62 -13.41
N TYR A 263 -6.23 38.73 -12.12
CA TYR A 263 -7.20 37.84 -11.47
C TYR A 263 -8.57 38.12 -12.07
N LYS A 264 -9.04 37.22 -12.95
CA LYS A 264 -10.45 37.20 -13.37
C LYS A 264 -11.30 36.94 -12.12
N LYS A 265 -12.18 37.90 -11.80
CA LYS A 265 -13.23 37.72 -10.79
C LYS A 265 -14.01 36.44 -11.10
N PRO A 266 -14.29 35.58 -10.09
CA PRO A 266 -15.13 34.42 -10.30
C PRO A 266 -16.52 34.88 -10.77
N PRO A 267 -17.14 34.18 -11.74
CA PRO A 267 -18.49 34.48 -12.19
C PRO A 267 -19.47 34.37 -11.01
N LYS A 268 -20.37 35.34 -10.91
CA LYS A 268 -21.49 35.34 -9.95
C LYS A 268 -22.26 34.01 -10.09
N PRO A 269 -22.58 33.30 -8.99
CA PRO A 269 -23.36 32.09 -9.07
C PRO A 269 -24.75 32.42 -9.62
N THR A 270 -25.03 31.97 -10.83
CA THR A 270 -26.37 31.96 -11.42
C THR A 270 -27.27 31.14 -10.50
N GLN A 271 -28.27 31.77 -9.89
CA GLN A 271 -29.30 31.08 -9.12
C GLN A 271 -30.05 30.15 -10.09
N SER A 272 -29.68 28.86 -10.10
CA SER A 272 -30.40 27.87 -10.89
C SER A 272 -31.79 27.70 -10.31
N THR A 273 -32.80 27.95 -11.13
CA THR A 273 -34.17 27.50 -10.92
C THR A 273 -34.16 26.03 -10.51
N GLY A 274 -34.93 25.73 -9.45
CA GLY A 274 -34.81 24.52 -8.63
C GLY A 274 -34.77 23.22 -9.42
N VAL A 275 -33.59 22.59 -9.43
CA VAL A 275 -33.35 21.26 -9.99
C VAL A 275 -33.84 20.21 -8.99
N GLN A 276 -35.16 20.04 -8.89
CA GLN A 276 -35.80 19.08 -7.95
C GLN A 276 -35.47 17.60 -8.25
N TRP A 277 -34.91 17.29 -9.43
CA TRP A 277 -34.53 15.92 -9.82
C TRP A 277 -33.12 15.51 -9.35
N LEU A 278 -32.29 16.47 -8.93
CA LEU A 278 -30.89 16.23 -8.53
C LEU A 278 -30.75 15.28 -7.33
N PRO A 279 -31.58 15.36 -6.27
CA PRO A 279 -31.44 14.46 -5.13
C PRO A 279 -31.77 13.01 -5.48
N TRP A 280 -32.78 12.79 -6.33
CA TRP A 280 -33.19 11.44 -6.78
C TRP A 280 -32.12 10.77 -7.65
N THR A 281 -31.47 11.52 -8.54
CA THR A 281 -30.38 10.99 -9.37
C THR A 281 -29.13 10.67 -8.55
N LEU A 282 -28.81 11.47 -7.53
CA LEU A 282 -27.69 11.17 -6.62
C LEU A 282 -27.93 9.89 -5.80
N VAL A 283 -29.15 9.66 -5.33
CA VAL A 283 -29.51 8.41 -4.65
C VAL A 283 -29.44 7.22 -5.60
N GLY A 284 -30.02 7.34 -6.81
CA GLY A 284 -30.01 6.26 -7.82
C GLY A 284 -28.60 5.87 -8.27
N VAL A 285 -27.74 6.85 -8.57
CA VAL A 285 -26.34 6.61 -8.95
C VAL A 285 -25.54 6.01 -7.78
N GLY A 286 -25.80 6.45 -6.55
CA GLY A 286 -25.16 5.89 -5.35
C GLY A 286 -25.49 4.41 -5.13
N VAL A 287 -26.77 4.01 -5.27
CA VAL A 287 -27.20 2.60 -5.12
C VAL A 287 -26.61 1.72 -6.23
N ALA A 288 -26.62 2.19 -7.49
CA ALA A 288 -26.03 1.45 -8.60
C ALA A 288 -24.51 1.27 -8.45
N ALA A 289 -23.81 2.30 -7.96
CA ALA A 289 -22.39 2.20 -7.65
C ALA A 289 -22.13 1.17 -6.54
N ILE A 290 -22.89 1.16 -5.44
CA ILE A 290 -22.72 0.17 -4.37
C ILE A 290 -22.92 -1.26 -4.90
N ALA A 291 -23.94 -1.52 -5.73
CA ALA A 291 -24.17 -2.84 -6.33
C ALA A 291 -23.03 -3.27 -7.27
N GLY A 292 -22.56 -2.36 -8.13
CA GLY A 292 -21.41 -2.61 -9.00
C GLY A 292 -20.12 -2.87 -8.21
N GLY A 293 -19.88 -2.11 -7.15
CA GLY A 293 -18.73 -2.28 -6.26
C GLY A 293 -18.78 -3.58 -5.46
N ALA A 294 -19.95 -4.02 -4.99
CA ALA A 294 -20.13 -5.30 -4.33
C ALA A 294 -19.86 -6.48 -5.28
N THR A 295 -20.31 -6.37 -6.53
CA THR A 295 -20.02 -7.36 -7.57
C THR A 295 -18.51 -7.44 -7.87
N ALA A 296 -17.83 -6.30 -7.96
CA ALA A 296 -16.37 -6.25 -8.13
C ALA A 296 -15.61 -6.84 -6.93
N LEU A 297 -16.08 -6.62 -5.69
CA LEU A 297 -15.53 -7.26 -4.49
C LEU A 297 -15.70 -8.78 -4.52
N TYR A 298 -16.89 -9.27 -4.89
CA TYR A 298 -17.16 -10.71 -4.99
C TYR A 298 -16.25 -11.38 -6.03
N LEU A 299 -16.11 -10.77 -7.21
CA LEU A 299 -15.18 -11.24 -8.24
C LEU A 299 -13.71 -11.14 -7.79
N GLY A 300 -13.34 -10.11 -7.02
CA GLY A 300 -12.00 -10.00 -6.43
C GLY A 300 -11.70 -11.11 -5.43
N GLN A 301 -12.67 -11.47 -4.57
CA GLN A 301 -12.54 -12.54 -3.59
C GLN A 301 -12.41 -13.93 -4.25
N SER A 302 -13.16 -14.19 -5.33
CA SER A 302 -13.08 -15.46 -6.04
C SER A 302 -11.74 -15.65 -6.78
N GLU A 303 -11.15 -14.57 -7.32
CA GLU A 303 -9.80 -14.62 -7.89
C GLU A 303 -8.72 -14.78 -6.81
N LEU A 304 -8.91 -14.18 -5.63
CA LEU A 304 -8.03 -14.39 -4.47
C LEU A 304 -8.08 -15.83 -3.93
N SER A 305 -9.24 -16.49 -3.96
CA SER A 305 -9.33 -17.91 -3.59
C SER A 305 -8.61 -18.80 -4.61
N LYS A 306 -8.78 -18.53 -5.92
CA LYS A 306 -8.02 -19.23 -6.97
C LYS A 306 -6.52 -19.03 -6.82
N ALA A 307 -6.06 -17.82 -6.52
CA ALA A 307 -4.64 -17.55 -6.26
C ALA A 307 -4.12 -18.39 -5.10
N LYS A 308 -4.91 -18.53 -4.02
CA LYS A 308 -4.54 -19.37 -2.88
C LYS A 308 -4.43 -20.85 -3.26
N ASP A 309 -5.35 -21.35 -4.08
CA ASP A 309 -5.31 -22.74 -4.57
C ASP A 309 -4.10 -22.99 -5.46
N VAL A 310 -3.77 -22.07 -6.37
CA VAL A 310 -2.56 -22.12 -7.21
C VAL A 310 -1.29 -22.08 -6.35
N SER A 311 -1.25 -21.25 -5.30
CA SER A 311 -0.13 -21.21 -4.36
C SER A 311 0.03 -22.52 -3.58
N ASN A 312 -1.08 -23.12 -3.15
CA ASN A 312 -1.07 -24.40 -2.46
C ASN A 312 -0.59 -25.53 -3.39
N GLN A 313 -1.08 -25.56 -4.64
CA GLN A 313 -0.62 -26.51 -5.65
C GLN A 313 0.87 -26.36 -5.96
N GLY A 314 1.37 -25.13 -6.15
CA GLY A 314 2.79 -24.87 -6.36
C GLY A 314 3.66 -25.30 -5.18
N ASN A 315 3.20 -25.07 -3.94
CA ASN A 315 3.88 -25.56 -2.74
C ASN A 315 3.88 -27.08 -2.63
N GLN A 316 2.76 -27.73 -2.95
CA GLN A 316 2.65 -29.19 -2.90
C GLN A 316 3.55 -29.84 -3.95
N PHE A 317 3.53 -29.33 -5.18
CA PHE A 317 4.44 -29.76 -6.25
C PHE A 317 5.90 -29.65 -5.82
N ARG A 318 6.27 -28.52 -5.20
CA ARG A 318 7.62 -28.28 -4.68
C ARG A 318 8.02 -29.30 -3.61
N ILE A 319 7.12 -29.62 -2.67
CA ILE A 319 7.37 -30.61 -1.62
C ILE A 319 7.54 -32.00 -2.23
N ASP A 320 6.61 -32.43 -3.08
CA ASP A 320 6.64 -33.75 -3.70
C ASP A 320 7.89 -33.93 -4.58
N TYR A 321 8.24 -32.91 -5.37
CA TYR A 321 9.42 -32.94 -6.23
C TYR A 321 10.72 -33.00 -5.42
N CYS A 322 10.88 -32.15 -4.41
CA CYS A 322 12.08 -32.15 -3.57
C CYS A 322 12.21 -33.38 -2.68
N THR A 323 11.09 -34.03 -2.35
CA THR A 323 11.10 -35.31 -1.62
C THR A 323 11.60 -36.44 -2.52
N LYS A 324 11.22 -36.44 -3.81
CA LYS A 324 11.68 -37.44 -4.79
C LYS A 324 13.11 -37.20 -5.28
N ASN A 325 13.55 -35.94 -5.37
CA ASN A 325 14.82 -35.55 -5.96
C ASN A 325 15.66 -34.64 -5.03
N PRO A 326 16.14 -35.15 -3.88
CA PRO A 326 16.79 -34.33 -2.85
C PRO A 326 18.11 -33.68 -3.30
N THR A 327 18.78 -34.23 -4.33
CA THR A 327 20.05 -33.70 -4.85
C THR A 327 19.87 -32.48 -5.76
N ILE A 328 18.67 -32.24 -6.28
CA ILE A 328 18.35 -31.20 -7.28
C ILE A 328 17.71 -29.97 -6.62
N CYS A 329 17.28 -30.09 -5.36
CA CYS A 329 16.70 -28.95 -4.65
C CYS A 329 17.76 -28.14 -3.91
N ASP A 330 17.78 -26.83 -4.17
CA ASP A 330 18.65 -25.90 -3.47
C ASP A 330 18.18 -25.77 -2.01
N GLN A 331 18.96 -26.30 -1.07
CA GLN A 331 18.64 -26.27 0.35
C GLN A 331 18.47 -24.85 0.92
N ASN A 332 19.00 -23.82 0.25
CA ASN A 332 18.91 -22.43 0.71
C ASN A 332 17.65 -21.72 0.23
N ASN A 333 17.14 -22.08 -0.96
CA ASN A 333 15.99 -21.42 -1.59
C ASN A 333 14.72 -22.30 -1.59
N GLY A 334 14.87 -23.59 -1.31
CA GLY A 334 13.77 -24.53 -1.15
C GLY A 334 13.00 -24.81 -2.45
N GLY A 335 13.64 -24.67 -3.62
CA GLY A 335 13.06 -24.93 -4.94
C GLY A 335 14.05 -25.63 -5.89
N PRO A 336 13.60 -26.00 -7.11
CA PRO A 336 14.46 -26.67 -8.11
C PRO A 336 15.65 -25.79 -8.50
N THR A 337 16.84 -26.37 -8.68
CA THR A 337 18.02 -25.62 -9.14
C THR A 337 17.75 -24.88 -10.46
N PRO A 338 18.20 -23.62 -10.59
CA PRO A 338 18.08 -22.85 -11.82
C PRO A 338 18.65 -23.61 -13.03
N GLY A 339 17.88 -23.70 -14.12
CA GLY A 339 18.27 -24.41 -15.35
C GLY A 339 17.71 -25.82 -15.51
N SER A 340 17.05 -26.38 -14.49
CA SER A 340 16.27 -27.63 -14.64
C SER A 340 14.96 -27.39 -15.41
N SER A 341 14.48 -28.41 -16.13
CA SER A 341 13.17 -28.38 -16.81
C SER A 341 12.02 -28.10 -15.86
N GLU A 342 12.15 -28.47 -14.59
CA GLU A 342 11.12 -28.27 -13.57
C GLU A 342 11.21 -26.89 -12.93
N HIS A 343 12.33 -26.18 -13.09
CA HIS A 343 12.44 -24.79 -12.68
C HIS A 343 11.47 -23.90 -13.47
N THR A 344 11.29 -24.14 -14.77
CA THR A 344 10.34 -23.36 -15.58
C THR A 344 8.90 -23.59 -15.13
N THR A 345 8.52 -24.83 -14.79
CA THR A 345 7.19 -25.15 -14.27
C THR A 345 6.94 -24.48 -12.92
N PHE A 346 7.93 -24.51 -12.01
CA PHE A 346 7.83 -23.83 -10.73
C PHE A 346 7.71 -22.30 -10.88
N VAL A 347 8.52 -21.70 -11.76
CA VAL A 347 8.44 -20.27 -12.10
C VAL A 347 7.07 -19.94 -12.68
N GLN A 348 6.49 -20.80 -13.52
CA GLN A 348 5.14 -20.63 -14.07
C GLN A 348 4.08 -20.49 -12.96
N TYR A 349 4.08 -21.40 -11.97
CA TYR A 349 3.15 -21.33 -10.82
C TYR A 349 3.31 -20.05 -10.00
N GLU A 350 4.55 -19.59 -9.76
CA GLU A 350 4.77 -18.31 -9.08
C GLU A 350 4.25 -17.14 -9.90
N THR A 351 4.48 -17.15 -11.22
CA THR A 351 4.05 -16.09 -12.13
C THR A 351 2.52 -16.00 -12.21
N ASP A 352 1.84 -17.14 -12.32
CA ASP A 352 0.38 -17.24 -12.33
C ASP A 352 -0.21 -16.81 -10.99
N PHE A 353 0.42 -17.20 -9.87
CA PHE A 353 0.06 -16.72 -8.54
C PHE A 353 0.13 -15.19 -8.44
N TYR A 354 1.24 -14.58 -8.86
CA TYR A 354 1.40 -13.12 -8.81
C TYR A 354 0.38 -12.41 -9.70
N LYS A 355 0.09 -12.96 -10.88
CA LYS A 355 -0.91 -12.40 -11.79
C LYS A 355 -2.32 -12.44 -11.17
N LEU A 356 -2.74 -13.59 -10.66
CA LEU A 356 -4.03 -13.78 -9.98
C LEU A 356 -4.16 -12.94 -8.71
N ALA A 357 -3.11 -12.88 -7.88
CA ALA A 357 -3.10 -12.10 -6.65
C ALA A 357 -3.15 -10.59 -6.93
N ASN A 358 -2.44 -10.11 -7.97
CA ASN A 358 -2.47 -8.70 -8.35
C ASN A 358 -3.80 -8.30 -8.98
N ASP A 359 -4.38 -9.15 -9.82
CA ASP A 359 -5.72 -8.93 -10.41
C ASP A 359 -6.81 -8.93 -9.32
N GLY A 360 -6.77 -9.91 -8.40
CA GLY A 360 -7.67 -9.98 -7.25
C GLY A 360 -7.56 -8.77 -6.32
N ASN A 361 -6.34 -8.32 -6.00
CA ASN A 361 -6.13 -7.10 -5.20
C ASN A 361 -6.62 -5.83 -5.92
N THR A 362 -6.39 -5.72 -7.23
CA THR A 362 -6.82 -4.56 -8.03
C THR A 362 -8.35 -4.49 -8.10
N LYS A 363 -9.02 -5.61 -8.40
CA LYS A 363 -10.49 -5.72 -8.39
C LYS A 363 -11.08 -5.42 -7.02
N THR A 364 -10.44 -5.90 -5.95
CA THR A 364 -10.86 -5.63 -4.56
C THR A 364 -10.71 -4.14 -4.22
N LEU A 365 -9.59 -3.51 -4.59
CA LEU A 365 -9.37 -2.08 -4.37
C LEU A 365 -10.40 -1.24 -5.12
N VAL A 366 -10.63 -1.54 -6.41
CA VAL A 366 -11.64 -0.87 -7.23
C VAL A 366 -13.03 -1.03 -6.63
N GLY A 367 -13.39 -2.22 -6.16
CA GLY A 367 -14.65 -2.47 -5.46
C GLY A 367 -14.83 -1.57 -4.22
N TRP A 368 -13.81 -1.43 -3.37
CA TRP A 368 -13.85 -0.54 -2.21
C TRP A 368 -13.98 0.95 -2.59
N ILE A 369 -13.29 1.38 -3.65
CA ILE A 369 -13.38 2.76 -4.15
C ILE A 369 -14.79 3.06 -4.64
N ILE A 370 -15.38 2.15 -5.43
CA ILE A 370 -16.73 2.30 -5.98
C ILE A 370 -17.77 2.32 -4.85
N ILE A 371 -17.66 1.42 -3.86
CA ILE A 371 -18.56 1.41 -2.70
C ILE A 371 -18.41 2.69 -1.89
N GLY A 372 -17.18 3.15 -1.65
CA GLY A 372 -16.91 4.39 -0.93
C GLY A 372 -17.52 5.61 -1.61
N ALA A 373 -17.35 5.72 -2.93
CA ALA A 373 -17.95 6.80 -3.73
C ALA A 373 -19.49 6.72 -3.74
N GLY A 374 -20.05 5.53 -3.90
CA GLY A 374 -21.49 5.29 -3.89
C GLY A 374 -22.14 5.65 -2.55
N ALA A 375 -21.51 5.26 -1.43
CA ALA A 375 -21.99 5.59 -0.09
C ALA A 375 -22.03 7.10 0.16
N VAL A 376 -21.00 7.84 -0.25
CA VAL A 376 -20.96 9.31 -0.12
C VAL A 376 -22.06 9.97 -0.96
N ALA A 377 -22.27 9.52 -2.20
CA ALA A 377 -23.32 10.05 -3.08
C ALA A 377 -24.72 9.79 -2.49
N SER A 378 -24.99 8.58 -1.99
CA SER A 378 -26.26 8.24 -1.35
C SER A 378 -26.53 9.06 -0.10
N VAL A 379 -25.55 9.20 0.81
CA VAL A 379 -25.70 10.01 2.02
C VAL A 379 -25.96 11.47 1.68
N THR A 380 -25.24 12.02 0.69
CA THR A 380 -25.45 13.40 0.23
C THR A 380 -26.85 13.58 -0.35
N GLY A 381 -27.33 12.65 -1.17
CA GLY A 381 -28.69 12.66 -1.71
C GLY A 381 -29.76 12.60 -0.61
N ILE A 382 -29.58 11.74 0.40
CA ILE A 382 -30.51 11.63 1.54
C ILE A 382 -30.51 12.92 2.37
N ILE A 383 -29.34 13.52 2.63
CA ILE A 383 -29.25 14.80 3.35
C ILE A 383 -29.97 15.91 2.58
N LEU A 384 -29.79 15.97 1.26
CA LEU A 384 -30.49 16.94 0.40
C LEU A 384 -32.00 16.73 0.37
N LEU A 385 -32.47 15.48 0.45
CA LEU A 385 -33.90 15.17 0.56
C LEU A 385 -34.48 15.48 1.94
N ALA A 386 -33.69 15.34 3.01
CA ALA A 386 -34.12 15.56 4.39
C ALA A 386 -34.08 17.04 4.81
N MET A 387 -33.33 17.88 4.11
CA MET A 387 -33.30 19.31 4.38
C MET A 387 -34.66 19.93 4.02
N PRO A 388 -35.35 20.61 4.97
CA PRO A 388 -36.58 21.31 4.66
C PRO A 388 -36.29 22.36 3.57
N PRO A 389 -37.21 22.58 2.62
CA PRO A 389 -37.01 23.60 1.60
C PRO A 389 -36.72 24.92 2.30
N LYS A 390 -35.52 25.48 2.07
CA LYS A 390 -35.17 26.79 2.62
C LYS A 390 -36.24 27.76 2.13
N LYS A 391 -37.09 28.22 3.04
CA LYS A 391 -38.02 29.32 2.76
C LYS A 391 -37.16 30.46 2.21
N PRO A 392 -37.53 31.07 1.07
CA PRO A 392 -36.79 32.19 0.53
C PRO A 392 -36.71 33.24 1.64
N GLN A 393 -35.50 33.51 2.14
CA GLN A 393 -35.31 34.58 3.10
C GLN A 393 -35.70 35.87 2.38
N PRO A 394 -36.57 36.70 2.96
CA PRO A 394 -36.88 38.00 2.39
C PRO A 394 -35.56 38.75 2.25
N THR A 395 -35.26 39.18 1.03
CA THR A 395 -34.09 39.99 0.72
C THR A 395 -34.20 41.27 1.52
N THR A 396 -33.59 41.32 2.71
CA THR A 396 -33.46 42.55 3.46
C THR A 396 -32.52 43.44 2.66
N SER A 397 -33.10 44.42 1.97
CA SER A 397 -32.38 45.53 1.37
C SER A 397 -31.58 46.22 2.48
N LEU A 398 -30.28 45.91 2.54
CA LEU A 398 -29.29 46.62 3.36
C LEU A 398 -29.08 48.01 2.76
N LEU A 399 -30.00 48.91 3.10
CA LEU A 399 -29.82 50.35 2.94
C LEU A 399 -29.07 50.85 4.18
N GLY A 400 -27.80 51.21 3.94
CA GLY A 400 -27.04 52.23 4.65
C GLY A 400 -26.93 52.13 6.17
N ILE A 401 -25.87 51.50 6.67
CA ILE A 401 -25.24 51.93 7.93
C ILE A 401 -23.73 51.99 7.74
N SER A 402 -23.23 53.21 7.51
CA SER A 402 -21.82 53.56 7.57
C SER A 402 -21.40 53.63 9.04
N HIS A 403 -20.79 52.57 9.57
CA HIS A 403 -20.10 52.67 10.86
C HIS A 403 -18.60 52.83 10.66
N ALA A 404 -18.09 53.89 11.29
CA ALA A 404 -16.71 54.33 11.32
C ALA A 404 -15.75 53.25 11.86
N LEU A 405 -14.55 53.23 11.29
CA LEU A 405 -13.40 52.42 11.68
C LEU A 405 -12.91 52.80 13.09
N PRO A 406 -12.71 51.85 14.02
CA PRO A 406 -11.92 52.09 15.21
C PRO A 406 -10.42 52.02 14.89
N ALA A 407 -9.68 52.97 15.45
CA ALA A 407 -8.23 53.10 15.34
C ALA A 407 -7.49 51.91 15.94
N ILE A 408 -6.46 51.43 15.23
CA ILE A 408 -5.56 50.37 15.64
C ILE A 408 -4.51 50.96 16.58
N GLY A 409 -4.63 50.69 17.89
CA GLY A 409 -3.58 50.93 18.86
C GLY A 409 -2.56 49.78 18.86
N GLY A 410 -1.30 50.09 18.55
CA GLY A 410 -0.18 49.14 18.65
C GLY A 410 0.30 48.96 20.10
N PRO A 411 0.89 47.80 20.45
CA PRO A 411 1.43 47.56 21.79
C PRO A 411 2.80 48.25 21.99
N PRO A 412 3.13 48.65 23.24
CA PRO A 412 4.40 49.30 23.55
C PRO A 412 5.57 48.32 23.58
N VAL A 413 6.70 48.78 23.06
CA VAL A 413 8.02 48.16 23.18
C VAL A 413 8.60 48.53 24.55
N SER A 414 8.89 47.55 25.41
CA SER A 414 9.74 47.75 26.60
C SER A 414 11.18 47.36 26.27
N ARG A 415 12.10 48.24 26.67
CA ARG A 415 13.56 48.12 26.60
C ARG A 415 14.10 47.06 27.55
#